data_AF-A0AA91DPF2-F1
#
_entry.id   AF-A0AA91DPF2-F1
#
_cell.length_a   1.000
_cell.length_b   1.000
_cell.length_c   1.000
_cell.angle_alpha   90.00
_cell.angle_beta   90.00
_cell.angle_gamma   90.00
#
_symmetry.space_group_name_H-M   'P 1'
#
loop_
_entity.id
_entity.type
_entity.pdbx_description
1 polymer ?
#
loop_
_entity_poly.entity_id
_entity_poly.type
_entity_poly.pdbx_seq_one_letter_code
_entity_poly.pdbx_strand_id
1 'polypeptide(L)' 'MANSGDSTTPRIDKSDAAQVARWTREFDVTDEQLAQAIAKVGDKAADVELYLKGSRSSTNADTASAAGKGK' A
#
# COMPACT_ATOMS: atom_id res chain seq x y z
N MET A 1 -4.44 -26.51 -19.71
CA MET A 1 -4.71 -25.12 -19.31
C MET A 1 -3.71 -24.75 -18.21
N ALA A 2 -2.98 -23.65 -18.33
CA ALA A 2 -1.95 -23.24 -17.37
C ALA A 2 -2.61 -22.70 -16.08
N ASN A 3 -2.32 -23.32 -14.94
CA ASN A 3 -2.62 -22.74 -13.63
C ASN A 3 -1.31 -22.50 -12.87
N SER A 4 -0.45 -21.67 -13.46
CA SER A 4 0.63 -20.97 -12.74
C SER A 4 -0.04 -19.94 -11.82
N GLY A 5 0.21 -19.82 -10.53
CA GLY A 5 1.18 -20.44 -9.65
C GLY A 5 0.97 -19.90 -8.24
N ASP A 6 1.49 -20.63 -7.27
CA ASP A 6 1.77 -20.24 -5.89
C ASP A 6 0.68 -19.41 -5.16
N SER A 7 -0.14 -20.12 -4.39
CA SER A 7 -1.17 -19.57 -3.50
C SER A 7 -0.67 -19.31 -2.08
N THR A 8 0.63 -19.06 -1.88
CA THR A 8 1.14 -18.73 -0.54
C THR A 8 1.07 -17.22 -0.28
N THR A 9 1.22 -16.39 -1.31
CA THR A 9 1.25 -14.93 -1.13
C THR A 9 -0.12 -14.28 -1.36
N PRO A 10 -0.66 -13.53 -0.38
CA PRO A 10 -1.91 -12.79 -0.56
C PRO A 10 -1.77 -11.72 -1.67
N ARG A 11 -2.74 -11.68 -2.59
CA ARG A 11 -2.85 -10.67 -3.65
C ARG A 11 -4.04 -9.75 -3.42
N ILE A 12 -3.83 -8.47 -3.71
CA ILE A 12 -4.80 -7.39 -3.59
C ILE A 12 -5.44 -7.17 -4.95
N ASP A 13 -6.72 -7.50 -5.03
CA ASP A 13 -7.51 -7.18 -6.21
C ASP A 13 -8.15 -5.80 -6.05
N LYS A 14 -7.71 -4.83 -6.86
CA LYS A 14 -8.26 -3.46 -6.85
C LYS A 14 -9.63 -3.34 -7.52
N SER A 15 -10.03 -4.34 -8.31
CA SER A 15 -11.34 -4.40 -8.93
C SER A 15 -12.40 -4.91 -7.94
N ASP A 16 -11.95 -5.55 -6.87
CA ASP A 16 -12.79 -6.14 -5.83
C ASP A 16 -12.90 -5.20 -4.62
N ALA A 17 -14.01 -4.47 -4.53
CA ALA A 17 -14.21 -3.45 -3.50
C ALA A 17 -14.12 -4.01 -2.07
N ALA A 18 -14.48 -5.29 -1.88
CA ALA A 18 -14.36 -5.95 -0.58
C ALA A 18 -12.88 -6.19 -0.19
N GLN A 19 -12.04 -6.57 -1.15
CA GLN A 19 -10.60 -6.67 -0.93
C GLN A 19 -9.98 -5.30 -0.65
N VAL A 20 -10.31 -4.29 -1.47
CA VAL A 20 -9.82 -2.92 -1.27
C VAL A 20 -10.15 -2.45 0.15
N ALA A 21 -11.42 -2.54 0.58
CA ALA A 21 -11.86 -2.14 1.93
C ALA A 21 -11.16 -2.91 3.06
N ARG A 22 -10.84 -4.18 2.84
CA ARG A 22 -10.07 -4.99 3.79
C ARG A 22 -8.65 -4.45 3.92
N TRP A 23 -7.95 -4.28 2.80
CA TRP A 23 -6.54 -3.89 2.77
C TRP A 23 -6.32 -2.42 3.16
N THR A 24 -7.24 -1.52 2.82
CA THR A 24 -7.21 -0.13 3.31
C THR A 24 -7.27 -0.08 4.83
N ARG A 25 -8.10 -0.93 5.45
CA ARG A 25 -8.18 -1.04 6.91
C ARG A 25 -6.98 -1.77 7.53
N GLU A 26 -6.47 -2.81 6.88
CA GLU A 26 -5.30 -3.59 7.35
C GLU A 26 -4.02 -2.72 7.37
N PHE A 27 -3.82 -1.91 6.33
CA PHE A 27 -2.64 -1.04 6.20
C PHE A 27 -2.83 0.37 6.77
N ASP A 28 -4.04 0.73 7.18
CA ASP A 28 -4.42 2.08 7.61
C ASP A 28 -4.13 3.12 6.51
N VAL A 29 -4.67 2.88 5.31
CA VAL A 29 -4.50 3.75 4.13
C VAL A 29 -5.81 4.01 3.42
N THR A 30 -5.82 5.00 2.53
CA THR A 30 -6.98 5.31 1.67
C THR A 30 -7.00 4.43 0.42
N ASP A 31 -8.17 4.25 -0.19
CA ASP A 31 -8.35 3.53 -1.46
C ASP A 31 -7.41 4.05 -2.55
N GLU A 32 -7.22 5.37 -2.61
CA GLU A 32 -6.29 6.01 -3.55
C GLU A 32 -4.84 5.61 -3.28
N GLN A 33 -4.40 5.61 -2.01
CA GLN A 33 -3.04 5.20 -1.64
C GLN A 33 -2.82 3.72 -1.93
N LEU A 34 -3.81 2.88 -1.65
CA LEU A 34 -3.76 1.46 -1.98
C LEU A 34 -3.65 1.24 -3.49
N ALA A 35 -4.47 1.93 -4.29
CA ALA A 35 -4.43 1.86 -5.74
C ALA A 35 -3.10 2.37 -6.32
N GLN A 36 -2.54 3.44 -5.75
CA GLN A 36 -1.22 3.97 -6.11
C GLN A 36 -0.12 2.96 -5.79
N ALA A 37 -0.14 2.36 -4.59
CA ALA A 37 0.85 1.36 -4.19
C ALA A 37 0.78 0.14 -5.13
N ILE A 38 -0.42 -0.37 -5.42
CA ILE A 38 -0.62 -1.48 -6.37
C ILE A 38 -0.08 -1.11 -7.76
N ALA A 39 -0.29 0.13 -8.22
CA ALA A 39 0.24 0.58 -9.51
C ALA A 39 1.78 0.69 -9.52
N LYS A 40 2.42 0.86 -8.37
CA LYS A 40 3.89 0.99 -8.23
C LYS A 40 4.59 -0.35 -8.07
N VAL A 41 4.06 -1.25 -7.25
CA VAL A 41 4.72 -2.51 -6.87
C VAL A 41 3.99 -3.77 -7.33
N GLY A 42 2.75 -3.62 -7.82
CA GLY A 42 1.90 -4.72 -8.28
C GLY A 42 0.82 -5.12 -7.27
N ASP A 43 0.04 -6.13 -7.61
CA ASP A 43 -1.07 -6.66 -6.80
C ASP A 43 -0.61 -7.53 -5.62
N LYS A 44 0.68 -7.58 -5.29
CA LYS A 44 1.18 -8.40 -4.17
C LYS A 44 1.03 -7.63 -2.86
N ALA A 45 0.32 -8.20 -1.89
CA ALA A 45 0.07 -7.52 -0.62
C ALA A 45 1.36 -7.23 0.18
N ALA A 46 2.34 -8.15 0.13
CA ALA A 46 3.63 -7.97 0.79
C ALA A 46 4.40 -6.77 0.23
N ASP A 47 4.50 -6.65 -1.10
CA ASP A 47 5.17 -5.52 -1.74
C ASP A 47 4.42 -4.19 -1.49
N VAL A 48 3.08 -4.23 -1.52
CA VAL A 48 2.24 -3.06 -1.23
C VAL A 48 2.42 -2.58 0.21
N GLU A 49 2.45 -3.48 1.20
CA GLU A 49 2.73 -3.14 2.60
C GLU A 49 4.12 -2.52 2.74
N LEU A 50 5.14 -3.14 2.16
CA LEU A 50 6.52 -2.64 2.20
C LEU A 50 6.64 -1.24 1.58
N TYR A 51 5.97 -1.00 0.45
CA TYR A 51 5.91 0.31 -0.18
C TYR A 51 5.20 1.33 0.71
N LEU A 52 3.99 1.02 1.20
CA LEU A 52 3.21 1.94 2.04
C LEU A 52 3.94 2.28 3.36
N LYS A 53 4.58 1.28 3.98
CA LYS A 53 5.38 1.45 5.19
C LYS A 53 6.68 2.22 4.91
N GLY A 54 7.32 1.98 3.76
CA GLY A 54 8.49 2.73 3.30
C GLY A 54 8.16 4.19 2.94
N SER A 55 7.07 4.43 2.22
CA SER A 55 6.58 5.78 1.88
C SER A 55 6.19 6.58 3.12
N ARG A 56 5.52 5.96 4.11
CA ARG A 56 5.28 6.63 5.40
C ARG A 56 6.58 6.95 6.13
N SER A 57 7.57 6.06 6.09
CA SER A 57 8.88 6.31 6.70
C SER A 57 9.65 7.44 6.00
N SER A 58 9.51 7.55 4.67
CA SER A 58 10.07 8.67 3.90
C SER A 58 9.36 9.97 4.25
N THR A 59 8.03 10.01 4.19
CA THR A 59 7.23 11.19 4.56
C THR A 59 7.42 11.60 6.03
N ASN A 60 7.65 10.66 6.95
CA ASN A 60 7.92 11.02 8.35
C ASN A 60 9.30 11.65 8.55
N ALA A 61 10.26 11.37 7.66
CA ALA A 61 11.52 12.13 7.61
C ALA A 61 11.30 13.56 7.10
N ASP A 62 10.33 13.76 6.20
CA ASP A 62 9.98 15.07 5.66
C ASP A 62 9.13 15.91 6.64
N THR A 63 8.26 15.30 7.45
CA THR A 63 7.41 16.03 8.42
C THR A 63 8.10 16.36 9.75
N ALA A 64 9.17 15.65 10.12
CA ALA A 64 10.06 16.10 11.20
C ALA A 64 10.80 17.41 10.87
N SER A 65 10.92 17.74 9.57
CA SER A 65 11.52 19.01 9.12
C SER A 65 10.48 20.10 8.79
N ALA A 66 9.19 19.76 8.73
CA ALA A 66 8.09 20.71 8.47
C ALA A 66 7.36 21.20 9.73
N ALA A 67 7.79 20.80 10.94
CA ALA A 67 7.32 21.37 12.21
C ALA A 67 8.15 22.59 12.67
N GLY A 68 9.00 23.15 11.80
CA GLY A 68 9.88 24.28 12.09
C GLY A 68 9.65 25.50 11.20
N LYS A 69 8.43 26.06 11.13
CA LYS A 69 8.26 27.43 10.61
C LYS A 69 7.00 28.14 11.12
N GLY A 70 7.21 29.30 11.75
CA GLY A 70 6.23 30.37 12.00
C GLY A 70 6.05 30.64 13.49
N LYS A 71 6.96 31.35 14.16
CA LYS A 71 7.06 32.81 14.33
C LYS A 71 5.95 33.41 15.18
#